data_AF-A0A7X6J5P9-F1
#
_entry.id   AF-A0A7X6J5P9-F1
#
_cell.length_a   1.000
_cell.length_b   1.000
_cell.length_c   1.000
_cell.angle_alpha   90.00
_cell.angle_beta   90.00
_cell.angle_gamma   90.00
#
_symmetry.space_group_name_H-M   'P 1'
#
loop_
_entity.id
_entity.type
_entity.pdbx_description
1 polymer ?
#
loop_
_entity_poly.entity_id
_entity_poly.type
_entity_poly.pdbx_seq_one_letter_code
_entity_poly.pdbx_strand_id
1 'polypeptide(L)'
;MPDIQDQTFPYELLVRFGTDGTPTGAHVQYLRRITLDGEIIKDDVLPAQPIDLAGFPTSPIMEDACRDALAKVASQTAQITALAGQLDSANADLAKAHSDLATVTGDVDQLRTELTNVQAAAGANETALQGQIFTLNDQLAAADATIKQLQATIAGMQPAG
;
A
#
# COMPACT_ATOMS: atom_id res chain seq x y z
N MET A 1 63.06 13.92 -44.53
CA MET A 1 63.23 12.46 -44.70
C MET A 1 61.86 11.85 -44.53
N PRO A 2 61.47 10.84 -45.33
CA PRO A 2 60.19 10.13 -45.13
C PRO A 2 60.13 9.56 -43.71
N ASP A 3 59.02 9.79 -42.99
CA ASP A 3 58.80 9.26 -41.64
C ASP A 3 58.09 7.91 -41.74
N ILE A 4 58.83 6.83 -41.45
CA ILE A 4 58.29 5.48 -41.44
C ILE A 4 58.12 5.05 -39.98
N GLN A 5 56.89 4.70 -39.60
CA GLN A 5 56.59 4.15 -38.28
C GLN A 5 56.14 2.71 -38.41
N ASP A 6 56.68 1.85 -37.54
CA ASP A 6 56.34 0.43 -37.45
C ASP A 6 55.87 0.14 -36.03
N GLN A 7 54.57 -0.04 -35.87
CA GLN A 7 53.93 -0.14 -34.56
C GLN A 7 53.13 -1.44 -34.46
N THR A 8 53.15 -2.03 -33.28
CA THR A 8 52.46 -3.28 -32.97
C THR A 8 51.43 -3.02 -31.89
N PHE A 9 50.17 -3.39 -32.14
CA PHE A 9 49.06 -3.18 -31.21
C PHE A 9 48.35 -4.50 -30.90
N PRO A 10 47.85 -4.70 -29.67
CA PRO A 10 46.95 -5.82 -29.39
C PRO A 10 45.71 -5.72 -30.29
N TYR A 11 45.36 -6.80 -30.97
CA TYR A 11 44.26 -6.83 -31.93
C TYR A 11 43.14 -7.77 -31.48
N GLU A 12 43.47 -9.05 -31.25
CA GLU A 12 42.51 -10.06 -30.80
C GLU A 12 43.06 -10.86 -29.62
N LEU A 13 42.16 -11.25 -28.71
CA LEU A 13 42.43 -12.23 -27.65
C LEU A 13 41.70 -13.53 -27.98
N LEU A 14 42.45 -14.60 -28.20
CA LEU A 14 41.93 -15.93 -28.46
C LEU A 14 42.00 -16.76 -27.17
N VAL A 15 40.85 -17.06 -26.59
CA VAL A 15 40.76 -17.95 -25.43
C VAL A 15 40.34 -19.34 -25.89
N ARG A 16 41.09 -20.36 -25.49
CA ARG A 16 40.78 -21.76 -25.74
C ARG A 16 40.02 -22.32 -24.54
N PHE A 17 38.90 -22.98 -24.81
CA PHE A 17 38.07 -23.62 -23.79
C PHE A 17 38.16 -25.15 -23.90
N GLY A 18 38.18 -25.82 -22.75
CA GLY A 18 38.01 -27.26 -22.64
C GLY A 18 36.56 -27.68 -22.88
N THR A 19 36.33 -29.00 -22.95
CA THR A 19 35.00 -29.59 -23.17
C THR A 19 34.02 -29.33 -22.01
N ASP A 20 34.53 -28.90 -20.86
CA ASP A 20 33.78 -28.49 -19.66
C ASP A 20 33.51 -26.97 -19.60
N GLY A 21 33.95 -26.21 -20.61
CA GLY A 21 33.83 -24.76 -20.65
C GLY A 21 34.88 -24.02 -19.82
N THR A 22 35.90 -24.71 -19.28
CA THR A 22 37.00 -24.04 -18.56
C THR A 22 38.04 -23.47 -19.53
N PRO A 23 38.59 -22.26 -19.29
CA PRO A 23 39.71 -21.75 -20.07
C PRO A 23 40.94 -22.63 -19.89
N THR A 24 41.53 -23.10 -20.99
CA THR A 24 42.72 -23.98 -21.00
C THR A 24 43.97 -23.29 -21.56
N GLY A 25 43.83 -22.08 -22.10
CA GLY A 25 44.93 -21.24 -22.57
C GLY A 25 44.43 -19.99 -23.27
N ALA A 26 45.25 -18.96 -23.35
CA ALA A 26 44.96 -17.77 -24.14
C ALA A 26 46.13 -17.38 -25.02
N HIS A 27 45.84 -16.75 -26.16
CA HIS A 27 46.83 -16.16 -27.05
C HIS A 27 46.36 -14.76 -27.45
N VAL A 28 47.27 -13.82 -27.63
CA VAL A 28 47.00 -12.54 -28.27
C VAL A 28 47.52 -12.56 -29.70
N GLN A 29 46.73 -12.05 -30.63
CA GLN A 29 47.21 -11.64 -31.93
C GLN A 29 47.47 -10.15 -31.91
N TYR A 30 48.59 -9.77 -32.51
CA TYR A 30 48.97 -8.37 -32.67
C TYR A 30 48.79 -7.96 -34.13
N LEU A 31 48.33 -6.73 -34.35
CA LEU A 31 48.35 -6.09 -35.65
C LEU A 31 49.63 -5.27 -35.75
N ARG A 32 50.47 -5.57 -36.74
CA ARG A 32 51.61 -4.74 -37.13
C ARG A 32 51.17 -3.79 -38.22
N ARG A 33 51.28 -2.50 -37.94
CA ARG A 33 50.92 -1.42 -38.87
C ARG A 33 52.17 -0.62 -39.22
N ILE A 34 52.47 -0.54 -40.52
CA ILE A 34 53.54 0.28 -41.07
C ILE A 34 52.93 1.49 -41.77
N THR A 35 53.26 2.68 -41.29
CA THR A 35 52.86 3.95 -41.91
C THR A 35 54.04 4.67 -42.53
N LEU A 36 53.79 5.41 -43.61
CA LEU A 36 54.72 6.34 -44.23
C LEU A 36 54.04 7.70 -44.28
N ASP A 37 54.64 8.70 -43.63
CA ASP A 37 54.11 10.07 -43.55
C ASP A 37 52.64 10.12 -43.07
N GLY A 38 52.26 9.17 -42.20
CA GLY A 38 50.92 9.03 -41.62
C GLY A 38 49.91 8.19 -42.42
N GLU A 39 50.25 7.78 -43.65
CA GLU A 39 49.41 6.89 -44.45
C GLU A 39 49.75 5.42 -44.17
N ILE A 40 48.73 4.56 -44.05
CA ILE A 40 48.93 3.12 -43.82
C ILE A 40 49.40 2.48 -45.11
N ILE A 41 50.63 2.00 -45.10
CA ILE A 41 51.23 1.32 -46.25
C ILE A 41 51.09 -0.19 -46.10
N LYS A 42 51.03 -0.70 -44.86
CA LYS A 42 50.88 -2.13 -44.60
C LYS A 42 50.23 -2.41 -43.26
N ASP A 43 49.27 -3.32 -43.25
CA ASP A 43 48.69 -3.91 -42.05
C ASP A 43 48.81 -5.43 -42.13
N ASP A 44 49.57 -6.03 -41.20
CA ASP A 44 49.76 -7.47 -41.11
C ASP A 44 49.30 -7.98 -39.74
N VAL A 45 48.43 -8.97 -39.73
CA VAL A 45 48.11 -9.73 -38.50
C VAL A 45 49.25 -10.69 -38.22
N LEU A 46 49.89 -10.55 -37.06
CA LEU A 46 50.98 -11.40 -36.63
C LEU A 46 50.47 -12.73 -36.05
N PRO A 47 51.30 -13.80 -36.06
CA PRO A 47 50.93 -15.07 -35.44
C PRO A 47 50.54 -14.90 -33.96
N ALA A 48 49.54 -15.67 -33.54
CA ALA A 48 49.05 -15.65 -32.16
C ALA A 48 50.17 -16.07 -31.20
N GLN A 49 50.42 -15.24 -30.17
CA GLN A 49 51.42 -15.49 -29.14
C GLN A 49 50.73 -15.92 -27.84
N PRO A 50 51.21 -16.96 -27.14
CA PRO A 50 50.61 -17.40 -25.89
C PRO A 50 50.66 -16.29 -24.85
N ILE A 51 49.55 -16.08 -24.15
CA ILE A 51 49.47 -15.24 -22.95
C ILE A 51 49.51 -16.14 -21.74
N ASP A 52 50.30 -15.76 -20.76
CA ASP A 52 50.17 -16.31 -19.43
C ASP A 52 48.86 -15.83 -18.80
N LEU A 53 47.88 -16.73 -18.73
CA LEU A 53 46.60 -16.48 -18.07
C LEU A 53 46.76 -16.20 -16.58
N ALA A 54 47.84 -16.65 -15.93
CA ALA A 54 48.11 -16.34 -14.53
C ALA A 54 48.48 -14.86 -14.31
N GLY A 55 49.02 -14.19 -15.34
CA GLY A 55 49.35 -12.76 -15.34
C GLY A 55 48.29 -11.85 -15.98
N PHE A 56 47.22 -12.42 -16.54
CA PHE A 56 46.13 -11.65 -17.14
C PHE A 56 45.19 -11.16 -16.02
N PRO A 57 44.83 -9.86 -15.96
CA PRO A 57 44.04 -9.30 -14.85
C PRO A 57 42.55 -9.64 -14.98
N THR A 58 42.19 -10.91 -15.24
CA THR A 58 40.81 -11.38 -15.11
C THR A 58 40.35 -11.41 -13.66
N SER A 59 41.26 -11.69 -12.72
CA SER A 59 40.91 -11.82 -11.30
C SER A 59 40.37 -10.51 -10.70
N PRO A 60 41.00 -9.33 -10.90
CA PRO A 60 40.46 -8.07 -10.38
C PRO A 60 39.10 -7.68 -10.98
N ILE A 61 38.93 -7.86 -12.30
CA ILE A 61 37.67 -7.51 -12.98
C ILE A 61 36.52 -8.41 -12.48
N MET A 62 36.77 -9.71 -12.32
CA MET A 62 35.78 -10.62 -11.77
C MET A 62 35.54 -10.39 -10.27
N GLU A 63 36.56 -9.97 -9.52
CA GLU A 63 36.44 -9.63 -8.10
C GLU A 63 35.55 -8.40 -7.89
N ASP A 64 35.74 -7.34 -8.69
CA ASP A 64 34.93 -6.11 -8.61
C ASP A 64 33.48 -6.39 -9.04
N ALA A 65 33.27 -7.09 -10.16
CA ALA A 65 31.93 -7.46 -10.60
C ALA A 65 31.19 -8.35 -9.59
N CYS A 66 31.90 -9.29 -8.96
CA CYS A 66 31.36 -10.15 -7.91
C CYS A 66 31.02 -9.34 -6.65
N ARG A 67 31.92 -8.44 -6.24
CA ARG A 67 31.73 -7.54 -5.09
C ARG A 67 30.50 -6.64 -5.27
N ASP A 68 30.36 -6.03 -6.44
CA ASP A 68 29.22 -5.17 -6.78
C ASP A 68 27.91 -5.97 -6.80
N ALA A 69 27.93 -7.17 -7.37
CA ALA A 69 26.78 -8.07 -7.36
C ALA A 69 26.38 -8.45 -5.93
N LEU A 70 27.33 -8.83 -5.07
CA LEU A 70 27.08 -9.12 -3.66
C LEU A 70 26.51 -7.92 -2.91
N ALA A 71 27.07 -6.73 -3.13
CA ALA A 71 26.58 -5.50 -2.51
C ALA A 71 25.13 -5.20 -2.93
N LYS A 72 24.81 -5.38 -4.22
CA LYS A 72 23.45 -5.20 -4.73
C LYS A 72 22.48 -6.22 -4.14
N VAL A 73 22.87 -7.49 -4.06
CA VAL A 73 22.05 -8.56 -3.43
C VAL A 73 21.80 -8.24 -1.96
N ALA A 74 22.81 -7.80 -1.21
CA ALA A 74 22.65 -7.40 0.18
C ALA A 74 21.68 -6.22 0.32
N SER A 75 21.81 -5.19 -0.53
CA SER A 75 20.90 -4.05 -0.56
C SER A 75 19.46 -4.45 -0.89
N GLN A 76 19.26 -5.33 -1.88
CA GLN A 76 17.94 -5.81 -2.26
C GLN A 76 17.32 -6.66 -1.14
N THR A 77 18.11 -7.48 -0.46
CA THR A 77 17.67 -8.27 0.69
C THR A 77 17.20 -7.37 1.85
N ALA A 78 17.93 -6.29 2.12
CA ALA A 78 17.53 -5.30 3.12
C ALA A 78 16.21 -4.59 2.74
N GLN A 79 16.05 -4.22 1.47
CA GLN A 79 14.80 -3.61 0.96
C GLN A 79 13.61 -4.56 1.08
N ILE A 80 13.78 -5.84 0.71
CA ILE A 80 12.73 -6.86 0.85
C ILE A 80 12.33 -7.01 2.32
N THR A 81 13.30 -7.05 3.23
CA THR A 81 13.03 -7.15 4.67
C THR A 81 12.25 -5.95 5.19
N ALA A 82 12.62 -4.73 4.76
CA ALA A 82 11.90 -3.52 5.13
C ALA A 82 10.47 -3.51 4.59
N LEU A 83 10.26 -3.89 3.33
CA LEU A 83 8.94 -3.99 2.71
C LEU A 83 8.05 -5.04 3.38
N ALA A 84 8.63 -6.18 3.78
CA ALA A 84 7.91 -7.19 4.55
C ALA A 84 7.42 -6.63 5.90
N GLY A 85 8.27 -5.90 6.63
CA GLY A 85 7.86 -5.26 7.88
C GLY A 85 6.77 -4.19 7.71
N GLN A 86 6.82 -3.43 6.61
CA GLN A 86 5.77 -2.48 6.25
C GLN A 86 4.44 -3.18 5.93
N LEU A 87 4.49 -4.31 5.21
CA LEU A 87 3.32 -5.12 4.89
C LEU A 87 2.68 -5.72 6.15
N ASP A 88 3.49 -6.24 7.07
CA ASP A 88 3.01 -6.77 8.35
C ASP A 88 2.31 -5.68 9.18
N SER A 89 2.89 -4.48 9.22
CA SER A 89 2.29 -3.34 9.92
C SER A 89 0.96 -2.92 9.28
N ALA A 90 0.91 -2.82 7.95
CA ALA A 90 -0.30 -2.50 7.23
C ALA A 90 -1.41 -3.55 7.43
N ASN A 91 -1.05 -4.83 7.49
CA ASN A 91 -1.99 -5.91 7.78
C ASN A 91 -2.55 -5.83 9.21
N ALA A 92 -1.71 -5.47 10.18
CA ALA A 92 -2.17 -5.25 11.56
C ALA A 92 -3.13 -4.06 11.66
N ASP A 93 -2.83 -2.95 11.00
CA ASP A 93 -3.70 -1.77 10.94
C ASP A 93 -5.04 -2.10 10.26
N LEU A 94 -5.02 -2.87 9.16
CA LEU A 94 -6.24 -3.30 8.48
C LEU A 94 -7.11 -4.21 9.36
N ALA A 95 -6.50 -5.14 10.10
CA ALA A 95 -7.22 -6.01 11.03
C ALA A 95 -7.89 -5.19 12.15
N LYS A 96 -7.19 -4.18 12.67
CA LYS A 96 -7.74 -3.26 13.66
C LYS A 96 -8.92 -2.46 13.09
N ALA A 97 -8.77 -1.89 11.90
CA ALA A 97 -9.84 -1.14 11.24
C ALA A 97 -11.10 -2.00 11.01
N HIS A 98 -10.94 -3.28 10.64
CA HIS A 98 -12.07 -4.21 10.53
C HIS A 98 -12.77 -4.46 11.87
N SER A 99 -12.01 -4.61 12.96
CA SER A 99 -12.56 -4.78 14.31
C SER A 99 -13.33 -3.53 14.77
N ASP A 100 -12.76 -2.35 14.52
CA ASP A 100 -13.38 -1.08 14.88
C ASP A 100 -14.68 -0.88 14.08
N LEU A 101 -14.68 -1.20 12.77
CA LEU A 101 -15.87 -1.14 11.93
C LEU A 101 -16.97 -2.09 12.40
N ALA A 102 -16.62 -3.31 12.81
CA ALA A 102 -17.60 -4.27 13.35
C ALA A 102 -18.23 -3.75 14.65
N THR A 103 -17.44 -3.12 15.52
CA THR A 103 -17.92 -2.51 16.77
C THR A 103 -18.89 -1.37 16.47
N VAL A 104 -18.49 -0.42 15.62
CA VAL A 104 -19.35 0.71 15.24
C VAL A 104 -20.64 0.26 14.56
N THR A 105 -20.58 -0.80 13.75
CA THR A 105 -21.79 -1.38 13.13
C THR A 105 -22.75 -1.90 14.19
N GLY A 106 -22.24 -2.61 15.20
CA GLY A 106 -23.03 -3.08 16.33
C GLY A 106 -23.67 -1.93 17.13
N ASP A 107 -22.90 -0.88 17.43
CA ASP A 107 -23.40 0.30 18.14
C ASP A 107 -24.53 1.00 17.38
N VAL A 108 -24.40 1.12 16.05
CA VAL A 108 -25.44 1.72 15.20
C VAL A 108 -26.74 0.90 15.23
N ASP A 109 -26.64 -0.42 15.19
CA ASP A 109 -27.82 -1.30 15.25
C ASP A 109 -28.50 -1.27 16.62
N GLN A 110 -27.72 -1.18 17.70
CA GLN A 110 -28.25 -0.97 19.04
C GLN A 110 -28.97 0.38 19.15
N LEU A 111 -28.35 1.47 18.71
CA LEU A 111 -28.95 2.81 18.75
C LEU A 111 -30.23 2.89 17.91
N ARG A 112 -30.30 2.21 16.76
CA ARG A 112 -31.53 2.11 15.96
C ARG A 112 -32.65 1.39 16.72
N THR A 113 -32.31 0.33 17.44
CA THR A 113 -33.28 -0.41 18.27
C THR A 113 -33.79 0.45 19.42
N GLU A 114 -32.88 1.13 20.12
CA GLU A 114 -33.23 2.06 21.20
C GLU A 114 -34.13 3.20 20.70
N LEU A 115 -33.79 3.80 19.57
CA LEU A 115 -34.61 4.86 18.95
C LEU A 115 -36.01 4.36 18.61
N THR A 116 -36.13 3.17 18.02
CA THR A 116 -37.42 2.54 17.69
C THR A 116 -38.27 2.34 18.96
N ASN A 117 -37.65 1.84 20.04
CA ASN A 117 -38.34 1.60 21.30
C ASN A 117 -38.82 2.91 21.95
N VAL A 118 -37.97 3.96 21.92
CA VAL A 118 -38.33 5.28 22.44
C VAL A 118 -39.48 5.89 21.65
N GLN A 119 -39.46 5.79 20.32
CA GLN A 119 -40.56 6.27 19.47
C GLN A 119 -41.88 5.55 19.76
N ALA A 120 -41.85 4.22 19.93
CA ALA A 120 -43.03 3.44 20.29
C ALA A 120 -43.58 3.84 21.67
N ALA A 121 -42.70 3.99 22.67
CA ALA A 121 -43.09 4.43 24.01
C ALA A 121 -43.68 5.85 24.02
N ALA A 122 -43.09 6.76 23.24
CA ALA A 122 -43.60 8.13 23.10
C ALA A 122 -45.01 8.13 22.48
N GLY A 123 -45.25 7.38 21.40
CA GLY A 123 -46.57 7.27 20.78
C GLY A 123 -47.63 6.64 21.70
N ALA A 124 -47.25 5.63 22.49
CA ALA A 124 -48.14 5.04 23.49
C ALA A 124 -48.52 6.06 24.58
N ASN A 125 -47.56 6.83 25.08
CA ASN A 125 -47.80 7.88 26.07
C ASN A 125 -48.70 8.99 25.51
N GLU A 126 -48.48 9.43 24.26
CA GLU A 126 -49.31 10.43 23.61
C GLU A 126 -50.78 9.98 23.53
N THR A 127 -51.00 8.73 23.09
CA THR A 127 -52.35 8.13 23.01
C THR A 127 -53.01 8.05 24.38
N ALA A 128 -52.26 7.64 25.42
CA ALA A 128 -52.77 7.55 26.78
C ALA A 128 -53.16 8.92 27.34
N LEU A 129 -52.31 9.94 27.13
CA LEU A 129 -52.58 11.32 27.58
C LEU A 129 -53.80 11.92 26.85
N GLN A 130 -53.94 11.67 25.54
CA GLN A 130 -55.15 12.07 24.81
C GLN A 130 -56.42 11.43 25.40
N GLY A 131 -56.39 10.12 25.70
CA GLY A 131 -57.50 9.43 26.34
C GLY A 131 -57.87 10.01 27.73
N GLN A 132 -56.86 10.38 28.52
CA GLN A 132 -57.07 11.05 29.80
C GLN A 132 -57.70 12.43 29.64
N ILE A 133 -57.26 13.21 28.64
CA ILE A 133 -57.86 14.53 28.33
C ILE A 133 -59.33 14.39 27.95
N PHE A 134 -59.69 13.42 27.10
CA PHE A 134 -61.09 13.18 26.75
C PHE A 134 -61.93 12.83 27.98
N THR A 135 -61.43 11.92 28.81
CA THR A 135 -62.11 11.52 30.04
C THR A 135 -62.33 12.70 30.99
N LEU A 136 -61.30 13.54 31.18
CA LEU A 136 -61.40 14.74 32.03
C LEU A 136 -62.37 15.77 31.46
N ASN A 137 -62.41 15.94 30.13
CA ASN A 137 -63.38 16.83 29.49
C ASN A 137 -64.83 16.35 29.68
N ASP A 138 -65.08 15.04 29.56
CA ASP A 138 -66.40 14.46 29.81
C ASP A 138 -66.83 14.65 31.28
N GLN A 139 -65.91 14.43 32.21
CA GLN A 139 -66.14 14.65 33.65
C GLN A 139 -66.44 16.12 33.95
N LEU A 140 -65.70 17.04 33.34
CA LEU A 140 -65.92 18.49 33.49
C LEU A 140 -67.30 18.89 32.96
N ALA A 141 -67.69 18.41 31.78
CA ALA A 141 -69.01 18.68 31.21
C ALA A 141 -70.15 18.16 32.10
N ALA A 142 -69.98 16.97 32.70
CA ALA A 142 -70.95 16.40 33.63
C ALA A 142 -71.04 17.21 34.95
N ALA A 143 -69.91 17.67 35.48
CA ALA A 143 -69.86 18.54 36.65
C ALA A 143 -70.57 19.88 36.38
N ASP A 144 -70.31 20.50 35.22
CA ASP A 144 -70.98 21.74 34.79
C ASP A 144 -72.50 21.57 34.67
N ALA A 145 -72.97 20.45 34.10
CA ALA A 145 -74.40 20.14 34.02
C ALA A 145 -75.02 20.02 35.42
N THR A 146 -74.33 19.35 36.35
CA THR A 146 -74.76 19.20 37.74
C THR A 146 -74.84 20.55 38.44
N ILE A 147 -73.82 21.41 38.28
CA ILE A 147 -73.81 22.77 38.84
C ILE A 147 -75.00 23.58 38.34
N LYS A 148 -75.28 23.56 37.02
CA LYS A 148 -76.45 24.24 36.44
C LYS A 148 -77.76 23.74 37.04
N GLN A 149 -77.90 22.44 37.25
CA GLN A 149 -79.10 21.86 37.84
C GLN A 149 -79.28 22.24 39.32
N LEU A 150 -78.19 22.25 40.09
CA LEU A 150 -78.21 22.73 41.48
C LEU A 150 -78.57 24.22 41.56
N GLN A 151 -77.99 25.06 40.70
CA GLN A 151 -78.33 26.48 40.62
C GLN A 151 -79.82 26.70 40.33
N ALA A 152 -80.39 25.97 39.36
CA ALA A 152 -81.82 26.04 39.05
C ALA A 152 -82.69 25.62 40.25
N THR A 153 -82.27 24.58 40.98
CA THR A 153 -82.97 24.10 42.19
C THR A 153 -82.94 25.15 43.29
N ILE A 154 -81.78 25.77 43.56
CA ILE A 154 -81.62 26.84 44.54
C ILE A 154 -82.50 28.04 44.18
N ALA A 155 -82.50 28.46 42.91
CA ALA A 155 -83.35 29.55 42.44
C ALA A 155 -84.84 29.27 42.66
N GLY A 156 -85.29 28.03 42.47
CA GLY A 156 -86.67 27.61 42.75
C GLY A 156 -87.04 27.51 44.24
N MET A 157 -86.06 27.45 45.15
CA MET A 157 -86.27 27.42 46.59
C MET A 157 -86.36 28.81 47.23
N GLN A 158 -85.92 29.87 46.53
CA GLN A 158 -86.07 31.23 47.04
C GLN A 158 -87.55 31.66 46.94
N PRO A 159 -88.21 32.08 48.04
CA PRO A 159 -89.58 32.55 47.99
C PRO A 159 -89.66 33.81 47.11
N ALA A 160 -90.71 33.90 46.28
CA ALA A 160 -91.04 35.12 45.54
C ALA A 160 -91.35 36.23 46.55
N GLY A 161 -90.33 37.03 46.88
CA GLY A 161 -90.45 38.27 47.63
C GLY A 161 -91.00 39.39 46.78
#